data_AF-A0A1I2TE50-F1
#
_entry.id   AF-A0A1I2TE50-F1
#
_cell.length_a   1.000
_cell.length_b   1.000
_cell.length_c   1.000
_cell.angle_alpha   90.00
_cell.angle_beta   90.00
_cell.angle_gamma   90.00
#
_symmetry.space_group_name_H-M   'P 1'
#
loop_
_entity.id
_entity.type
_entity.pdbx_description
1 polymer ?
#
loop_
_entity_poly.entity_id
_entity_poly.type
_entity_poly.pdbx_seq_one_letter_code
_entity_poly.pdbx_strand_id
1 'polypeptide(L)'
;MKGLFLGFLVWNRTQRKGSVTLEFVVLLPLFILLCLIAWQLFLSGMAVIDTNAAVRDAVRVAATTGDTDKAEKQGKNSFGQSGSYKLKRLDVKIEDGEAIA
;
A
#
# COMPACT_ATOMS: atom_id res chain seq x y z
N MET A 1 20.47 0.49 56.16
CA MET A 1 19.72 0.22 54.90
C MET A 1 19.77 1.34 53.84
N LYS A 2 20.55 2.43 54.01
CA LYS A 2 20.60 3.53 53.00
C LYS A 2 21.72 3.37 51.94
N GLY A 3 22.76 2.58 52.21
CA GLY A 3 23.90 2.40 51.29
C GLY A 3 23.66 1.44 50.12
N LEU A 4 22.77 0.46 50.30
CA LEU A 4 22.49 -0.58 49.29
C LEU A 4 21.77 0.01 48.05
N PHE A 5 20.83 0.93 48.28
CA PHE A 5 20.08 1.60 47.20
C PHE A 5 20.95 2.61 46.44
N LEU A 6 21.88 3.30 47.09
CA LEU A 6 22.81 4.21 46.41
C LEU A 6 23.81 3.45 45.52
N GLY A 7 24.31 2.29 45.97
CA GLY A 7 25.22 1.45 45.20
C GLY A 7 24.60 0.93 43.90
N PHE A 8 23.32 0.53 43.93
CA PHE A 8 22.58 0.10 42.75
C PHE A 8 22.34 1.25 41.75
N LEU A 9 22.03 2.45 42.26
CA LEU A 9 21.80 3.64 41.43
C LEU A 9 23.08 4.17 40.76
N VAL A 10 24.23 4.05 41.43
CA VAL A 10 25.54 4.42 40.88
C VAL A 10 26.03 3.38 39.88
N TRP A 11 25.82 2.08 40.13
CA TRP A 11 26.13 0.99 39.18
C TRP A 11 25.40 1.14 37.85
N ASN A 12 24.13 1.55 37.87
CA ASN A 12 23.33 1.76 36.66
C ASN A 12 23.83 2.94 35.80
N ARG A 13 24.65 3.85 36.36
CA ARG A 13 25.20 5.01 35.65
C ARG A 13 26.48 4.66 34.88
N THR A 14 27.27 3.70 35.37
CA THR A 14 28.54 3.25 34.76
C THR A 14 28.36 2.16 33.69
N GLN A 15 27.20 1.49 33.64
CA GLN A 15 26.86 0.46 32.64
C GLN A 15 26.28 1.02 31.33
N ARG A 16 26.21 2.35 31.13
CA ARG A 16 25.74 2.99 29.88
C ARG A 16 26.72 2.91 28.71
N LYS A 17 27.65 1.96 28.70
CA LYS A 17 28.51 1.68 27.55
C LYS A 17 27.76 0.73 26.61
N GLY A 18 27.33 1.24 25.46
CA GLY A 18 26.59 0.47 24.44
C GLY A 18 25.10 0.82 24.29
N SER A 19 24.56 1.79 25.04
CA SER A 19 23.17 2.28 24.86
C SER A 19 22.91 2.71 23.42
N VAL A 20 23.85 3.44 22.82
CA VAL A 20 23.77 3.92 21.44
C VAL A 20 23.72 2.76 20.44
N THR A 21 24.46 1.68 20.69
CA THR A 21 24.45 0.49 19.82
C THR A 21 23.13 -0.26 19.94
N LEU A 22 22.59 -0.41 21.16
CA LEU A 22 21.29 -1.05 21.39
C LEU A 22 20.15 -0.24 20.75
N GLU A 23 20.17 1.08 20.90
CA GLU A 23 19.20 1.97 20.24
C GLU A 23 19.26 1.83 18.71
N PHE A 24 20.46 1.78 18.13
CA PHE A 24 20.62 1.59 16.68
C PHE A 24 20.12 0.21 16.20
N VAL A 25 20.41 -0.85 16.96
CA VAL A 25 19.95 -2.21 16.64
C VAL A 25 18.43 -2.32 16.71
N VAL A 26 17.77 -1.55 17.57
CA VAL A 26 16.30 -1.49 17.67
C VAL A 26 15.69 -0.59 16.58
N LEU A 27 16.37 0.50 16.20
CA LEU A 27 15.91 1.40 15.14
C LEU A 27 16.01 0.79 13.74
N LEU A 28 16.99 -0.06 13.49
CA LEU A 28 17.19 -0.69 12.18
C LEU A 28 15.99 -1.55 11.71
N PRO A 29 15.44 -2.49 12.50
CA PRO A 29 14.26 -3.24 12.10
C PRO A 29 13.02 -2.35 11.99
N LEU A 30 12.89 -1.32 12.84
CA LEU A 30 11.82 -0.32 12.73
C LEU A 30 11.90 0.42 11.39
N PHE A 31 13.10 0.83 10.99
CA PHE A 31 13.33 1.52 9.72
C PHE A 31 12.99 0.64 8.52
N ILE A 32 13.40 -0.63 8.53
CA ILE A 32 13.03 -1.59 7.47
C ILE A 32 11.51 -1.74 7.39
N LEU A 33 10.84 -1.85 8.54
CA LEU A 33 9.38 -1.97 8.59
C LEU A 33 8.69 -0.71 8.02
N LEU A 34 9.20 0.49 8.32
CA LEU A 34 8.70 1.74 7.72
C LEU A 34 8.91 1.77 6.20
N CYS A 35 10.06 1.32 5.70
CA CYS A 35 10.30 1.20 4.26
C CYS A 35 9.31 0.22 3.60
N LEU A 36 9.02 -0.91 4.24
CA LEU A 36 8.04 -1.87 3.73
C LEU A 36 6.62 -1.29 3.72
N ILE A 37 6.22 -0.56 4.75
CA ILE A 37 4.92 0.12 4.78
C ILE A 37 4.84 1.17 3.66
N ALA A 38 5.88 1.98 3.48
CA ALA A 38 5.95 2.95 2.40
C ALA A 38 5.84 2.27 1.02
N TRP A 39 6.47 1.11 0.85
CA TRP A 39 6.35 0.30 -0.36
C TRP A 39 4.92 -0.19 -0.60
N GLN A 40 4.20 -0.61 0.44
CA GLN A 40 2.79 -1.01 0.32
C GLN A 40 1.88 0.15 -0.09
N LEU A 41 2.12 1.36 0.44
CA LEU A 41 1.37 2.55 0.03
C LEU A 41 1.61 2.89 -1.45
N PHE A 42 2.85 2.75 -1.92
CA PHE A 42 3.18 2.93 -3.32
C PHE A 42 2.44 1.93 -4.23
N LEU A 43 2.45 0.63 -3.86
CA LEU A 43 1.71 -0.41 -4.60
C LEU A 43 0.20 -0.14 -4.61
N SER A 44 -0.36 0.29 -3.47
CA SER A 44 -1.77 0.67 -3.38
C SER A 44 -2.11 1.86 -4.29
N GLY A 45 -1.24 2.88 -4.36
CA GLY A 45 -1.42 4.03 -5.25
C GLY A 45 -1.44 3.64 -6.72
N MET A 46 -0.48 2.79 -7.13
CA MET A 46 -0.44 2.23 -8.49
C MET A 46 -1.71 1.45 -8.83
N ALA A 47 -2.20 0.60 -7.91
CA ALA A 47 -3.43 -0.15 -8.12
C ALA A 47 -4.65 0.75 -8.35
N VAL A 48 -4.76 1.86 -7.62
CA VAL A 48 -5.85 2.85 -7.80
C VAL A 48 -5.76 3.52 -9.16
N ILE A 49 -4.55 3.91 -9.60
CA ILE A 49 -4.33 4.53 -10.91
C ILE A 49 -4.74 3.57 -12.04
N ASP A 50 -4.29 2.31 -11.97
CA ASP A 50 -4.64 1.29 -12.98
C ASP A 50 -6.13 0.97 -12.99
N THR A 51 -6.77 0.94 -11.82
CA THR A 51 -8.23 0.76 -11.71
C THR A 51 -8.96 1.91 -12.41
N ASN A 52 -8.56 3.15 -12.15
CA ASN A 52 -9.18 4.31 -12.80
C ASN A 52 -8.97 4.31 -14.31
N ALA A 53 -7.80 3.89 -14.80
CA ALA A 53 -7.55 3.74 -16.23
C ALA A 53 -8.48 2.69 -16.86
N ALA A 54 -8.63 1.53 -16.22
CA ALA A 54 -9.52 0.46 -16.66
C ALA A 54 -10.99 0.89 -16.71
N VAL A 55 -11.48 1.54 -15.64
CA VAL A 55 -12.86 2.06 -15.55
C VAL A 55 -13.12 3.10 -16.64
N ARG A 56 -12.20 4.06 -16.82
CA ARG A 56 -12.35 5.12 -17.83
C ARG A 56 -12.45 4.54 -19.25
N ASP A 57 -11.60 3.56 -19.56
CA ASP A 57 -11.62 2.94 -20.88
C ASP A 57 -12.87 2.08 -21.09
N ALA A 58 -13.33 1.38 -20.05
CA ALA A 58 -14.57 0.63 -20.07
C ALA A 58 -15.78 1.54 -20.33
N VAL A 59 -15.92 2.62 -19.57
CA VAL A 59 -17.00 3.62 -19.73
C VAL A 59 -16.97 4.23 -21.13
N ARG A 60 -15.79 4.60 -21.63
CA ARG A 60 -15.64 5.17 -22.97
C ARG A 60 -16.12 4.21 -24.06
N VAL A 61 -15.77 2.93 -23.97
CA VAL A 61 -16.20 1.92 -24.95
C VAL A 61 -17.69 1.63 -24.83
N ALA A 62 -18.23 1.54 -23.62
CA ALA A 62 -19.67 1.36 -23.39
C ALA A 62 -20.47 2.54 -23.97
N ALA A 63 -20.04 3.78 -23.73
CA ALA A 63 -20.70 4.97 -24.28
C ALA A 63 -20.61 5.06 -25.81
N THR A 64 -19.51 4.61 -26.42
CA THR A 64 -19.32 4.69 -27.87
C THR A 64 -20.01 3.55 -28.62
N THR A 65 -20.01 2.35 -28.04
CA THR A 65 -20.40 1.12 -28.74
C THR A 65 -21.79 0.62 -28.31
N GLY A 66 -22.28 1.02 -27.13
CA GLY A 66 -23.49 0.48 -26.53
C GLY A 66 -23.37 -0.99 -26.09
N ASP A 67 -22.16 -1.53 -26.08
CA ASP A 67 -21.87 -2.96 -25.88
C ASP A 67 -21.07 -3.13 -24.58
N THR A 68 -21.71 -3.69 -23.56
CA THR A 68 -21.15 -3.90 -22.22
C THR A 68 -20.07 -4.97 -22.20
N ASP A 69 -20.20 -6.01 -23.02
CA ASP A 69 -19.23 -7.11 -23.07
C ASP A 69 -17.89 -6.64 -23.67
N LYS A 70 -17.96 -5.82 -24.72
CA LYS A 70 -16.76 -5.19 -25.31
C LYS A 70 -16.12 -4.20 -24.34
N ALA A 71 -16.94 -3.44 -23.61
CA ALA A 71 -16.46 -2.49 -22.61
C ALA A 71 -15.69 -3.16 -21.48
N GLU A 72 -16.24 -4.24 -20.91
CA GLU A 72 -15.55 -5.01 -19.88
C GLU A 72 -14.24 -5.62 -20.37
N LYS A 73 -14.24 -6.18 -21.58
CA LYS A 73 -13.03 -6.77 -22.15
C LYS A 73 -11.95 -5.71 -22.35
N GLN A 74 -12.32 -4.53 -22.83
CA GLN A 74 -11.38 -3.43 -23.01
C GLN A 74 -10.85 -2.92 -21.67
N GLY A 75 -11.72 -2.71 -20.67
CA GLY A 75 -11.29 -2.28 -19.35
C GLY A 75 -10.35 -3.28 -18.67
N LYS A 76 -10.62 -4.59 -18.81
CA LYS A 76 -9.73 -5.66 -18.32
C LYS A 76 -8.36 -5.65 -19.03
N ASN A 77 -8.32 -5.32 -20.33
CA ASN A 77 -7.06 -5.19 -21.07
C ASN A 77 -6.28 -3.93 -20.70
N SER A 78 -6.97 -2.83 -20.38
CA SER A 78 -6.36 -1.57 -19.95
C SER A 78 -5.90 -1.61 -18.48
N PHE A 79 -6.40 -2.54 -17.67
CA PHE A 79 -5.92 -2.75 -16.32
C PHE A 79 -4.48 -3.28 -16.33
N GLY A 80 -3.58 -2.61 -15.61
CA GLY A 80 -2.14 -2.89 -15.62
C GLY A 80 -1.78 -4.36 -15.37
N GLN A 81 -0.82 -4.88 -16.13
CA GLN A 81 -0.37 -6.29 -16.05
C GLN A 81 0.64 -6.53 -14.92
N SER A 82 0.45 -5.90 -13.77
CA SER A 82 1.38 -6.08 -12.65
C SER A 82 1.15 -7.44 -11.97
N GLY A 83 2.24 -8.11 -11.58
CA GLY A 83 2.15 -9.34 -10.77
C GLY A 83 1.79 -9.10 -9.30
N SER A 84 1.74 -7.83 -8.86
CA SER A 84 1.63 -7.45 -7.45
C SER A 84 0.18 -7.28 -6.97
N TYR A 85 -0.76 -7.02 -7.89
CA TYR A 85 -2.19 -6.86 -7.59
C TYR A 85 -3.02 -7.33 -8.79
N LYS A 86 -4.24 -7.80 -8.54
CA LYS A 86 -5.15 -8.31 -9.57
C LYS A 86 -6.50 -7.64 -9.50
N LEU A 87 -7.06 -7.33 -10.66
CA LEU A 87 -8.43 -6.88 -10.78
C LEU A 87 -9.37 -8.01 -10.34
N LYS A 88 -10.20 -7.76 -9.33
CA LYS A 88 -11.14 -8.76 -8.80
C LYS A 88 -12.41 -8.86 -9.65
N ARG A 89 -12.94 -7.71 -10.07
CA ARG A 89 -14.20 -7.57 -10.80
C ARG A 89 -14.24 -6.19 -11.45
N LEU A 90 -14.84 -6.13 -12.63
CA LEU A 90 -15.17 -4.91 -13.38
C LEU A 90 -16.46 -5.24 -14.10
N ASP A 91 -17.56 -4.61 -13.67
CA ASP A 91 -18.89 -4.77 -14.28
C ASP A 91 -19.25 -3.43 -14.91
N VAL A 92 -19.78 -3.45 -16.13
CA VAL A 92 -20.18 -2.22 -16.84
C VAL A 92 -21.67 -2.27 -17.12
N LYS A 93 -22.39 -1.21 -16.76
CA LYS A 93 -23.83 -1.05 -17.00
C LYS A 93 -24.08 0.20 -17.82
N ILE A 94 -25.14 0.16 -18.62
CA ILE A 94 -25.63 1.33 -19.36
C ILE A 94 -27.05 1.57 -18.83
N GLU A 95 -27.25 2.68 -18.12
CA GLU A 95 -28.54 3.10 -17.59
C GLU A 95 -28.87 4.48 -18.19
N ASP A 96 -30.09 4.64 -18.73
CA ASP A 96 -30.59 5.89 -19.33
C ASP A 96 -29.68 6.55 -20.40
N GLY A 97 -28.86 5.76 -21.09
CA GLY A 97 -27.91 6.24 -22.10
C GLY A 97 -26.56 6.70 -21.54
N GLU A 98 -26.35 6.58 -20.23
CA GLU A 98 -25.09 6.84 -19.54
C GLU A 98 -24.37 5.52 -19.23
N ALA A 99 -23.06 5.48 -19.49
CA ALA A 99 -22.22 4.33 -19.17
C ALA A 99 -21.65 4.45 -17.75
N ILE A 100 -21.89 3.44 -16.92
CA ILE A 100 -21.52 3.37 -15.50
C ILE A 100 -20.68 2.10 -15.30
N ALA A 101 -19.57 2.19 -14.57
CA ALA A 101 -18.66 1.07 -14.30
C ALA A 101 -18.14 1.11 -12.86
#